data_AF-A0A6A6D7G2-F1
#
_entry.id   AF-A0A6A6D7G2-F1
#
_cell.length_a   1.000
_cell.length_b   1.000
_cell.length_c   1.000
_cell.angle_alpha   90.00
_cell.angle_beta   90.00
_cell.angle_gamma   90.00
#
_symmetry.space_group_name_H-M   'P 1'
#
loop_
_entity.id
_entity.type
_entity.pdbx_description
1 polymer ?
#
loop_
_entity_poly.entity_id
_entity_poly.type
_entity_poly.pdbx_seq_one_letter_code
_entity_poly.pdbx_strand_id
1 'polypeptide(L)'
;MGHSSKAHLASLEKKDHHPQQQQQPPPYTYAPSIQANASSSTAPYHPQAANPVLGPPTPIKSFNITNAGFWTHKNLVVTYNGQAILHVNSKSTAKGFGPPIIRLCTDPQGGVVVAAAKCKNWSSGCKILLGNPDAAPKEAWGEVSSESFSDKQFGFYFRERKFLWKRTHDKALGGSWLSSKDFKLVDYADQRRVLAVYVSDKKMFSGSQVGRVDFMVELGHDLELLSLAAILGIEETIRRTEGAAAGSGGGGGGA
;
A
#
# COMPACT_ATOMS: atom_id res chain seq x y z
N MET A 1 -32.61 68.27 -30.04
CA MET A 1 -31.42 69.06 -29.65
C MET A 1 -30.84 68.32 -28.45
N GLY A 2 -29.75 67.58 -28.48
CA GLY A 2 -28.45 67.77 -29.15
C GLY A 2 -27.39 67.46 -28.08
N HIS A 3 -26.28 66.83 -28.49
CA HIS A 3 -25.11 66.35 -27.70
C HIS A 3 -25.27 64.95 -27.09
N SER A 4 -24.62 63.88 -27.55
CA SER A 4 -23.27 63.57 -28.09
C SER A 4 -22.38 62.87 -27.06
N SER A 5 -22.00 61.64 -27.45
CA SER A 5 -20.76 60.91 -27.16
C SER A 5 -20.34 60.62 -25.72
N LYS A 6 -20.23 59.32 -25.41
CA LYS A 6 -18.89 58.68 -25.30
C LYS A 6 -19.00 57.16 -25.35
N ALA A 7 -18.47 56.61 -26.44
CA ALA A 7 -18.07 55.22 -26.55
C ALA A 7 -16.85 54.97 -25.63
N HIS A 8 -16.83 53.84 -24.94
CA HIS A 8 -15.61 53.31 -24.34
C HIS A 8 -15.40 51.89 -24.87
N LEU A 9 -14.64 51.82 -25.96
CA LEU A 9 -13.96 50.62 -26.44
C LEU A 9 -12.80 50.35 -25.47
N ALA A 10 -12.78 49.16 -24.87
CA ALA A 10 -11.58 48.63 -24.22
C ALA A 10 -11.19 47.34 -24.95
N SER A 11 -10.00 47.38 -25.53
CA SER A 11 -9.36 46.32 -26.31
C SER A 11 -9.29 45.00 -25.56
N LEU A 12 -9.84 43.95 -26.18
CA LEU A 12 -9.53 42.57 -25.87
C LEU A 12 -8.18 42.22 -26.50
N GLU A 13 -7.15 42.21 -25.65
CA GLU A 13 -5.81 41.71 -25.98
C GLU A 13 -5.88 40.17 -26.11
N LYS A 14 -5.85 39.68 -27.35
CA LYS A 14 -5.70 38.24 -27.65
C LYS A 14 -4.29 37.81 -27.25
N LYS A 15 -4.16 37.11 -26.12
CA LYS A 15 -2.97 36.32 -25.82
C LYS A 15 -2.97 35.05 -26.66
N ASP A 16 -2.18 35.07 -27.71
CA ASP A 16 -1.85 33.90 -28.53
C ASP A 16 -1.29 32.78 -27.64
N HIS A 17 -2.11 31.74 -27.46
CA HIS A 17 -1.70 30.50 -26.83
C HIS A 17 -0.93 29.67 -27.86
N HIS A 18 0.39 29.73 -27.75
CA HIS A 18 1.29 28.79 -28.41
C HIS A 18 1.03 27.39 -27.84
N PRO A 19 0.66 26.38 -28.65
CA PRO A 19 0.51 25.02 -28.14
C PRO A 19 1.90 24.48 -27.78
N GLN A 20 2.16 24.32 -26.48
CA GLN A 20 3.30 23.53 -26.04
C GLN A 20 3.08 22.10 -26.50
N GLN A 21 3.91 21.65 -27.43
CA GLN A 21 4.03 20.25 -27.82
C GLN A 21 4.26 19.43 -26.55
N GLN A 22 3.32 18.53 -26.24
CA GLN A 22 3.51 17.48 -25.25
C GLN A 22 4.71 16.65 -25.69
N GLN A 23 5.85 16.88 -25.03
CA GLN A 23 6.95 15.93 -25.07
C GLN A 23 6.46 14.66 -24.39
N GLN A 24 6.23 13.63 -25.19
CA GLN A 24 5.98 12.29 -24.67
C GLN A 24 7.18 11.89 -23.78
N PRO A 25 6.94 11.33 -22.58
CA PRO A 25 8.03 10.80 -21.79
C PRO A 25 8.73 9.67 -22.57
N PRO A 26 10.05 9.51 -22.43
CA PRO A 26 10.79 8.52 -23.18
C PRO A 26 10.27 7.11 -22.89
N PRO A 27 10.27 6.20 -23.89
CA PRO A 27 9.93 4.81 -23.66
C PRO A 27 10.90 4.18 -22.66
N TYR A 28 10.35 3.60 -21.59
CA TYR A 28 11.10 2.84 -20.60
C TYR A 28 11.83 1.70 -21.29
N THR A 29 13.16 1.79 -21.36
CA THR A 29 14.03 0.73 -21.88
C THR A 29 14.56 -0.08 -20.71
N TYR A 30 14.16 -1.34 -20.58
CA TYR A 30 14.81 -2.28 -19.67
C TYR A 30 15.91 -3.05 -20.42
N ALA A 31 17.10 -3.08 -19.82
CA ALA A 31 18.28 -3.81 -20.28
C ALA A 31 18.17 -5.33 -19.97
N PRO A 32 18.95 -6.20 -20.66
CA PRO A 32 18.61 -7.61 -20.86
C PRO A 32 19.03 -8.56 -19.72
N SER A 33 18.33 -9.70 -19.65
CA SER A 33 18.58 -10.85 -18.78
C SER A 33 20.00 -11.40 -18.91
N ILE A 34 20.68 -11.58 -17.78
CA ILE A 34 21.99 -12.25 -17.69
C ILE A 34 21.82 -13.74 -18.00
N GLN A 35 22.59 -14.22 -18.98
CA GLN A 35 22.71 -15.63 -19.37
C GLN A 35 23.38 -16.46 -18.27
N ALA A 36 22.83 -17.65 -18.02
CA ALA A 36 23.43 -18.67 -17.19
C ALA A 36 24.67 -19.25 -17.88
N ASN A 37 25.81 -19.18 -17.20
CA ASN A 37 27.05 -19.80 -17.66
C ASN A 37 27.04 -21.28 -17.26
N ALA A 38 27.05 -22.16 -18.25
CA ALA A 38 27.25 -23.59 -18.07
C ALA A 38 28.75 -23.88 -18.05
N SER A 39 29.23 -24.50 -16.97
CA SER A 39 30.55 -25.14 -16.92
C SER A 39 30.40 -26.54 -16.34
N SER A 40 30.60 -27.54 -17.19
CA SER A 40 30.69 -28.96 -16.86
C SER A 40 31.97 -29.24 -16.08
N SER A 41 31.88 -29.97 -14.96
CA SER A 41 33.03 -30.69 -14.40
C SER A 41 32.55 -31.96 -13.70
N THR A 42 33.02 -33.09 -14.22
CA THR A 42 32.74 -34.44 -13.75
C THR A 42 33.72 -34.84 -12.66
N ALA A 43 33.22 -35.07 -11.43
CA ALA A 43 33.90 -35.86 -10.40
C ALA A 43 32.84 -36.62 -9.56
N PRO A 44 33.13 -37.85 -9.10
CA PRO A 44 32.11 -38.73 -8.51
C PRO A 44 31.81 -38.30 -7.06
N TYR A 45 30.62 -37.75 -6.84
CA TYR A 45 30.19 -37.25 -5.53
C TYR A 45 29.39 -38.30 -4.76
N HIS A 46 29.94 -38.70 -3.62
CA HIS A 46 29.26 -39.38 -2.53
C HIS A 46 28.12 -38.47 -2.03
N PRO A 47 26.86 -38.91 -1.88
CA PRO A 47 25.78 -38.03 -1.42
C PRO A 47 25.93 -37.79 0.10
N GLN A 48 26.78 -36.83 0.47
CA GLN A 48 26.70 -36.18 1.76
C GLN A 48 25.57 -35.15 1.66
N ALA A 49 24.47 -35.40 2.38
CA ALA A 49 23.35 -34.47 2.49
C ALA A 49 23.85 -33.14 3.07
N ALA A 50 24.26 -32.23 2.19
CA ALA A 50 24.45 -30.85 2.54
C ALA A 50 23.06 -30.29 2.85
N ASN A 51 22.72 -30.21 4.12
CA ASN A 51 21.69 -29.27 4.56
C ASN A 51 22.24 -27.89 4.22
N PRO A 52 21.71 -27.16 3.21
CA PRO A 52 22.03 -25.75 3.13
C PRO A 52 21.50 -25.16 4.44
N VAL A 53 22.39 -24.52 5.20
CA VAL A 53 21.98 -23.63 6.28
C VAL A 53 21.22 -22.51 5.57
N LEU A 54 19.91 -22.69 5.42
CA LEU A 54 19.02 -21.71 4.82
C LEU A 54 19.14 -20.48 5.71
N GLY A 55 19.82 -19.45 5.19
CA GLY A 55 19.72 -18.11 5.75
C GLY A 55 18.25 -17.70 5.84
N PRO A 56 17.94 -16.64 6.60
CA PRO A 56 16.57 -16.14 6.64
C PRO A 56 16.07 -15.90 5.20
N PRO A 57 14.80 -16.26 4.90
CA PRO A 57 14.22 -16.06 3.58
C PRO A 57 14.45 -14.61 3.15
N THR A 58 15.14 -14.43 2.03
CA THR A 58 15.53 -13.11 1.54
C THR A 58 14.44 -12.57 0.62
N PRO A 59 13.93 -11.35 0.86
CA PRO A 59 12.97 -10.72 -0.04
C PRO A 59 13.56 -10.51 -1.43
N ILE A 60 12.76 -10.71 -2.47
CA ILE A 60 13.16 -10.38 -3.85
C ILE A 60 12.87 -8.91 -4.19
N LYS A 61 11.96 -8.28 -3.45
CA LYS A 61 11.50 -6.90 -3.65
C LYS A 61 10.99 -6.35 -2.32
N SER A 62 11.51 -5.20 -1.90
CA SER A 62 11.15 -4.57 -0.62
C SER A 62 10.71 -3.14 -0.84
N PHE A 63 9.53 -2.80 -0.32
CA PHE A 63 9.01 -1.45 -0.28
C PHE A 63 9.05 -0.90 1.13
N ASN A 64 9.66 0.27 1.32
CA ASN A 64 9.59 0.99 2.59
C ASN A 64 8.42 1.97 2.57
N ILE A 65 7.66 2.01 3.66
CA ILE A 65 6.55 2.92 3.85
C ILE A 65 6.98 3.95 4.88
N THR A 66 7.04 5.22 4.46
CA THR A 66 7.46 6.33 5.32
C THR A 66 6.38 7.40 5.37
N ASN A 67 6.41 8.22 6.41
CA ASN A 67 5.60 9.42 6.54
C ASN A 67 6.25 10.55 5.74
N ALA A 68 5.48 11.20 4.88
CA ALA A 68 5.94 12.35 4.09
C ALA A 68 6.10 13.64 4.93
N GLY A 69 5.62 13.67 6.18
CA GLY A 69 5.71 14.84 7.04
C GLY A 69 5.88 14.49 8.53
N PHE A 70 6.27 15.50 9.31
CA PHE A 70 6.63 15.32 10.72
C PHE A 70 5.44 15.05 11.68
N TRP A 71 4.18 15.12 11.22
CA TRP A 71 3.02 15.16 12.14
C TRP A 71 1.72 14.49 11.66
N THR A 72 1.65 13.88 10.46
CA THR A 72 0.37 13.35 9.95
C THR A 72 0.48 11.92 9.42
N HIS A 73 -0.30 10.98 9.95
CA HIS A 73 -0.42 9.61 9.42
C HIS A 73 -1.17 9.51 8.07
N LYS A 74 -1.49 10.66 7.46
CA LYS A 74 -2.37 10.76 6.29
C LYS A 74 -1.65 10.79 4.95
N ASN A 75 -0.34 11.05 4.98
CA ASN A 75 0.50 11.17 3.80
C ASN A 75 1.68 10.22 3.96
N LEU A 76 1.62 9.07 3.30
CA LEU A 76 2.74 8.13 3.26
C LEU A 76 3.41 8.14 1.89
N VAL A 77 4.65 7.71 1.85
CA VAL A 77 5.39 7.44 0.62
C VAL A 77 5.80 5.99 0.64
N VAL A 78 5.48 5.28 -0.43
CA VAL A 78 6.03 3.94 -0.70
C VAL A 78 7.27 4.15 -1.56
N THR A 79 8.40 3.63 -1.07
CA THR A 79 9.69 3.76 -1.75
C THR A 79 10.24 2.39 -2.12
N TYR A 80 10.89 2.31 -3.29
CA TYR A 80 11.65 1.15 -3.75
C TYR A 80 13.07 1.61 -4.08
N ASN A 81 14.09 0.93 -3.52
CA ASN A 81 15.50 1.33 -3.68
C ASN A 81 15.76 2.82 -3.36
N GLY A 82 15.06 3.36 -2.36
CA GLY A 82 15.17 4.77 -1.94
C GLY A 82 14.40 5.77 -2.81
N GLN A 83 13.81 5.34 -3.93
CA GLN A 83 13.01 6.19 -4.81
C GLN A 83 11.52 6.08 -4.47
N ALA A 84 10.83 7.21 -4.40
CA ALA A 84 9.38 7.25 -4.27
C ALA A 84 8.71 6.64 -5.51
N ILE A 85 7.86 5.63 -5.30
CA ILE A 85 7.10 4.97 -6.37
C ILE A 85 5.60 5.21 -6.25
N LEU A 86 5.09 5.41 -5.03
CA LEU A 86 3.68 5.71 -4.77
C LEU A 86 3.56 6.68 -3.59
N HIS A 87 2.53 7.51 -3.66
CA HIS A 87 2.10 8.40 -2.60
C HIS A 87 0.76 7.93 -2.06
N VAL A 88 0.69 7.70 -0.76
CA VAL A 88 -0.52 7.26 -0.08
C VAL A 88 -1.18 8.47 0.56
N ASN A 89 -2.40 8.79 0.15
CA ASN A 89 -3.21 9.79 0.81
C ASN A 89 -4.48 9.18 1.41
N SER A 90 -4.94 9.72 2.53
CA SER A 90 -6.18 9.31 3.19
C SER A 90 -7.21 10.43 3.16
N LYS A 91 -8.39 10.16 2.58
CA LYS A 91 -9.53 11.08 2.53
C LYS A 91 -10.73 10.48 3.26
N SER A 92 -11.33 11.23 4.21
CA SER A 92 -12.60 10.84 4.84
C SER A 92 -13.78 11.10 3.89
N THR A 93 -14.72 10.16 3.78
CA THR A 93 -15.83 10.24 2.78
C THR A 93 -16.94 11.23 3.12
N ALA A 94 -17.03 11.74 4.35
CA ALA A 94 -18.03 12.73 4.77
C ALA A 94 -17.41 13.66 5.80
N LYS A 95 -17.48 15.00 5.63
CA LYS A 95 -17.02 16.10 6.52
C LYS A 95 -16.24 15.68 7.80
N GLY A 96 -15.17 14.91 7.68
CA GLY A 96 -14.40 14.33 8.80
C GLY A 96 -14.93 13.07 9.51
N PHE A 97 -16.19 12.67 9.34
CA PHE A 97 -16.83 11.57 10.10
C PHE A 97 -17.03 10.26 9.33
N GLY A 98 -16.86 10.27 8.01
CA GLY A 98 -16.97 9.05 7.18
C GLY A 98 -15.74 8.16 7.26
N PRO A 99 -15.86 6.85 6.95
CA PRO A 99 -14.71 5.97 6.91
C PRO A 99 -13.67 6.50 5.91
N PRO A 100 -12.37 6.44 6.24
CA PRO A 100 -11.33 6.88 5.33
C PRO A 100 -11.21 5.97 4.11
N ILE A 101 -10.91 6.59 2.97
CA ILE A 101 -10.40 5.94 1.77
C ILE A 101 -8.92 6.27 1.67
N ILE A 102 -8.10 5.23 1.75
CA ILE A 102 -6.68 5.23 1.44
C ILE A 102 -6.54 5.13 -0.07
N ARG A 103 -5.75 6.00 -0.69
CA ARG A 103 -5.53 6.05 -2.14
C ARG A 103 -4.02 5.95 -2.40
N LEU A 104 -3.62 5.03 -3.27
CA LEU A 104 -2.25 4.88 -3.74
C LEU A 104 -2.15 5.64 -5.08
N CYS A 105 -1.42 6.74 -5.07
CA CYS A 105 -1.25 7.67 -6.19
C CYS A 105 0.15 7.60 -6.77
N THR A 106 0.29 7.87 -8.07
CA THR A 106 1.59 7.91 -8.76
C THR A 106 2.41 9.15 -8.46
N ASP A 107 1.80 10.22 -7.93
CA ASP A 107 2.49 11.48 -7.62
C ASP A 107 2.01 12.09 -6.28
N PRO A 108 2.80 13.02 -5.69
CA PRO A 108 2.48 13.64 -4.41
C PRO A 108 1.20 14.48 -4.39
N GLN A 109 0.80 15.03 -5.54
CA GLN A 109 -0.33 15.93 -5.71
C GLN A 109 -1.66 15.17 -5.82
N GLY A 110 -1.60 13.84 -5.75
CA GLY A 110 -2.78 12.97 -5.80
C GLY A 110 -3.21 12.67 -7.23
N GLY A 111 -2.26 12.46 -8.13
CA GLY A 111 -2.48 12.04 -9.51
C GLY A 111 -3.14 10.67 -9.66
N VAL A 112 -2.73 9.91 -10.67
CA VAL A 112 -3.43 8.66 -11.02
C VAL A 112 -3.49 7.73 -9.81
N VAL A 113 -4.71 7.41 -9.38
CA VAL A 113 -4.94 6.45 -8.30
C VAL A 113 -4.87 5.06 -8.91
N VAL A 114 -3.85 4.29 -8.53
CA VAL A 114 -3.59 2.95 -9.06
C VAL A 114 -4.25 1.86 -8.20
N ALA A 115 -4.49 2.13 -6.93
CA ALA A 115 -5.28 1.29 -6.05
C ALA A 115 -5.86 2.09 -4.88
N ALA A 116 -6.89 1.56 -4.24
CA ALA A 116 -7.51 2.18 -3.08
C ALA A 116 -8.00 1.15 -2.06
N ALA A 117 -8.06 1.57 -0.80
CA ALA A 117 -8.68 0.82 0.28
C ALA A 117 -9.68 1.70 1.04
N LYS A 118 -10.95 1.27 1.11
CA LYS A 118 -12.02 1.96 1.83
C LYS A 118 -12.28 1.24 3.14
N CYS A 119 -11.95 1.89 4.25
CA CYS A 119 -12.21 1.34 5.58
C CYS A 119 -13.71 1.24 5.86
N LYS A 120 -14.08 0.45 6.86
CA LYS A 120 -15.46 0.35 7.35
C LYS A 120 -15.60 1.06 8.70
N ASN A 121 -16.83 1.32 9.12
CA ASN A 121 -17.11 2.03 10.37
C ASN A 121 -17.19 1.10 11.60
N TRP A 122 -17.76 -0.09 11.44
CA TRP A 122 -18.12 -0.96 12.58
C TRP A 122 -17.67 -2.40 12.44
N SER A 123 -16.93 -2.75 11.37
CA SER A 123 -16.41 -4.09 11.18
C SER A 123 -14.91 -4.04 10.95
N SER A 124 -14.22 -5.09 11.36
CA SER A 124 -12.84 -5.32 10.96
C SER A 124 -12.74 -5.60 9.46
N GLY A 125 -11.65 -5.14 8.84
CA GLY A 125 -11.42 -5.22 7.41
C GLY A 125 -11.80 -3.95 6.63
N CYS A 126 -11.70 -4.04 5.31
CA CYS A 126 -11.88 -2.92 4.40
C CYS A 126 -12.42 -3.41 3.05
N LYS A 127 -12.62 -2.49 2.11
CA LYS A 127 -12.82 -2.80 0.70
C LYS A 127 -11.59 -2.37 -0.07
N ILE A 128 -11.25 -3.06 -1.13
CA ILE A 128 -10.08 -2.76 -1.97
C ILE A 128 -10.48 -2.65 -3.43
N LEU A 129 -9.72 -1.86 -4.19
CA LEU A 129 -10.00 -1.57 -5.59
C LEU A 129 -8.69 -1.33 -6.33
N LEU A 130 -8.59 -1.80 -7.57
CA LEU A 130 -7.60 -1.33 -8.54
C LEU A 130 -8.15 -0.14 -9.32
N GLY A 131 -7.36 0.93 -9.41
CA GLY A 131 -7.73 2.16 -10.10
C GLY A 131 -8.47 3.19 -9.23
N ASN A 132 -9.17 4.11 -9.91
CA ASN A 132 -9.74 5.30 -9.28
C ASN A 132 -11.05 5.01 -8.51
N PRO A 133 -11.09 5.24 -7.18
CA PRO A 133 -12.28 4.98 -6.36
C PRO A 133 -13.48 5.89 -6.67
N ASP A 134 -13.25 7.06 -7.28
CA ASP A 134 -14.33 8.03 -7.53
C ASP A 134 -15.14 7.69 -8.80
N ALA A 135 -14.56 6.87 -9.70
CA ALA A 135 -15.19 6.44 -10.95
C ALA A 135 -15.69 4.99 -10.90
N ALA A 136 -15.34 4.24 -9.85
CA ALA A 136 -15.63 2.82 -9.77
C ALA A 136 -17.05 2.55 -9.24
N PRO A 137 -17.80 1.64 -9.87
CA PRO A 137 -19.08 1.17 -9.33
C PRO A 137 -18.84 0.36 -8.04
N LYS A 138 -19.88 0.20 -7.21
CA LYS A 138 -19.79 -0.46 -5.90
C LYS A 138 -19.33 -1.92 -6.02
N GLU A 139 -19.67 -2.57 -7.12
CA GLU A 139 -19.42 -3.97 -7.44
C GLU A 139 -17.95 -4.20 -7.85
N ALA A 140 -17.22 -3.16 -8.27
CA ALA A 140 -15.80 -3.26 -8.59
C ALA A 140 -14.91 -3.36 -7.34
N TRP A 141 -15.45 -3.06 -6.15
CA TRP A 141 -14.71 -3.16 -4.90
C TRP A 141 -14.66 -4.61 -4.40
N GLY A 142 -13.46 -5.15 -4.28
CA GLY A 142 -13.20 -6.39 -3.57
C GLY A 142 -13.36 -6.22 -2.05
N GLU A 143 -13.77 -7.28 -1.38
CA GLU A 143 -13.93 -7.31 0.07
C GLU A 143 -12.66 -7.84 0.73
N VAL A 144 -12.17 -7.14 1.77
CA VAL A 144 -11.21 -7.66 2.75
C VAL A 144 -11.96 -7.90 4.06
N SER A 145 -12.15 -9.17 4.42
CA SER A 145 -12.87 -9.58 5.63
C SER A 145 -11.93 -10.16 6.67
N SER A 146 -12.19 -9.87 7.95
CA SER A 146 -11.56 -10.64 9.02
C SER A 146 -12.09 -12.07 8.99
N GLU A 147 -11.18 -13.04 8.97
CA GLU A 147 -11.48 -14.48 8.94
C GLU A 147 -11.31 -15.10 10.34
N SER A 148 -11.14 -14.28 11.37
CA SER A 148 -10.90 -14.72 12.74
C SER A 148 -11.54 -13.77 13.74
N PHE A 149 -12.08 -14.30 14.84
CA PHE A 149 -12.66 -13.50 15.93
C PHE A 149 -11.69 -12.51 16.60
N SER A 150 -10.38 -12.63 16.34
CA SER A 150 -9.35 -11.79 16.97
C SER A 150 -8.61 -10.89 15.98
N ASP A 151 -9.14 -10.71 14.77
CA ASP A 151 -8.57 -9.83 13.74
C ASP A 151 -7.08 -10.12 13.45
N LYS A 152 -6.74 -11.40 13.49
CA LYS A 152 -5.39 -11.91 13.21
C LYS A 152 -5.25 -12.36 11.75
N GLN A 153 -6.35 -12.44 11.01
CA GLN A 153 -6.36 -12.98 9.65
C GLN A 153 -7.38 -12.21 8.82
N PHE A 154 -6.97 -11.76 7.64
CA PHE A 154 -7.81 -11.03 6.71
C PHE A 154 -7.72 -11.64 5.33
N GLY A 155 -8.85 -11.99 4.75
CA GLY A 155 -8.94 -12.63 3.44
C GLY A 155 -9.43 -11.68 2.36
N PHE A 156 -8.92 -11.83 1.13
CA PHE A 156 -9.44 -11.19 -0.06
C PHE A 156 -9.31 -12.09 -1.29
N TYR A 157 -10.09 -11.81 -2.33
CA TYR A 157 -10.04 -12.53 -3.60
C TYR A 157 -9.38 -11.68 -4.68
N PHE A 158 -8.59 -12.33 -5.54
CA PHE A 158 -8.09 -11.76 -6.77
C PHE A 158 -8.08 -12.83 -7.86
N ARG A 159 -8.79 -12.58 -8.97
CA ARG A 159 -8.96 -13.52 -10.09
C ARG A 159 -9.29 -14.94 -9.60
N GLU A 160 -10.38 -15.05 -8.83
CA GLU A 160 -10.92 -16.30 -8.24
C GLU A 160 -10.03 -17.01 -7.20
N ARG A 161 -8.83 -16.49 -6.92
CA ARG A 161 -7.94 -17.04 -5.89
C ARG A 161 -8.07 -16.25 -4.59
N LYS A 162 -8.15 -16.96 -3.47
CA LYS A 162 -8.18 -16.36 -2.12
C LYS A 162 -6.77 -16.19 -1.59
N PHE A 163 -6.49 -15.03 -1.02
CA PHE A 163 -5.24 -14.70 -0.34
C PHE A 163 -5.54 -14.30 1.10
N LEU A 164 -4.58 -14.56 2.00
CA LEU A 164 -4.72 -14.22 3.41
C LEU A 164 -3.55 -13.38 3.90
N TRP A 165 -3.83 -12.22 4.47
CA TRP A 165 -2.92 -11.53 5.38
C TRP A 165 -3.11 -12.10 6.78
N LYS A 166 -2.12 -12.86 7.27
CA LYS A 166 -2.13 -13.51 8.59
C LYS A 166 -1.10 -12.87 9.49
N ARG A 167 -1.45 -12.58 10.75
CA ARG A 167 -0.50 -12.08 11.75
C ARG A 167 0.68 -13.05 11.85
N THR A 168 1.88 -12.49 11.91
CA THR A 168 3.11 -13.26 12.03
C THR A 168 3.96 -12.74 13.16
N HIS A 169 4.59 -13.66 13.90
CA HIS A 169 5.62 -13.37 14.90
C HIS A 169 6.94 -14.07 14.52
N ASP A 170 7.03 -14.51 13.26
CA ASP A 170 8.19 -15.21 12.74
C ASP A 170 9.36 -14.25 12.58
N LYS A 171 10.37 -14.42 13.44
CA LYS A 171 11.59 -13.60 13.44
C LYS A 171 12.39 -13.77 12.16
N ALA A 172 12.33 -14.92 11.49
CA ALA A 172 13.02 -15.13 10.21
C ALA A 172 12.42 -14.26 9.10
N LEU A 173 11.16 -13.86 9.23
CA LEU A 173 10.45 -12.94 8.35
C LEU A 173 10.53 -11.48 8.83
N GLY A 174 11.30 -11.19 9.89
CA GLY A 174 11.37 -9.87 10.50
C GLY A 174 10.19 -9.53 11.42
N GLY A 175 9.28 -10.47 11.66
CA GLY A 175 8.16 -10.28 12.58
C GLY A 175 8.62 -10.29 14.04
N SER A 176 7.85 -9.61 14.89
CA SER A 176 8.11 -9.52 16.33
C SER A 176 6.94 -10.07 17.14
N TRP A 177 7.24 -10.80 18.22
CA TRP A 177 6.23 -11.27 19.18
C TRP A 177 5.49 -10.10 19.86
N LEU A 178 6.14 -8.95 20.00
CA LEU A 178 5.53 -7.74 20.54
C LEU A 178 4.57 -7.11 19.55
N SER A 179 4.71 -7.35 18.24
CA SER A 179 3.93 -6.69 17.20
C SER A 179 2.59 -7.38 16.96
N SER A 180 1.50 -6.64 17.20
CA SER A 180 0.16 -7.02 16.75
C SER A 180 -0.08 -6.69 15.27
N LYS A 181 0.86 -5.99 14.63
CA LYS A 181 0.69 -5.38 13.30
C LYS A 181 1.61 -5.95 12.23
N ASP A 182 2.35 -7.01 12.53
CA ASP A 182 3.15 -7.72 11.53
C ASP A 182 2.30 -8.82 10.89
N PHE A 183 2.28 -8.86 9.56
CA PHE A 183 1.47 -9.80 8.80
C PHE A 183 2.29 -10.47 7.70
N LYS A 184 1.92 -11.69 7.32
CA LYS A 184 2.39 -12.37 6.12
C LYS A 184 1.23 -12.63 5.19
N LEU A 185 1.44 -12.36 3.91
CA LEU A 185 0.54 -12.74 2.83
C LEU A 185 0.82 -14.19 2.44
N VAL A 186 -0.21 -15.01 2.36
CA VAL A 186 -0.12 -16.39 1.89
C VAL A 186 -1.21 -16.67 0.87
N ASP A 187 -0.97 -17.67 0.02
CA ASP A 187 -2.04 -18.27 -0.79
C ASP A 187 -2.96 -19.08 0.14
N TYR A 188 -4.28 -18.99 -0.04
CA TYR A 188 -5.21 -19.78 0.75
C TYR A 188 -5.05 -21.29 0.49
N ALA A 189 -4.77 -21.68 -0.75
CA ALA A 189 -4.60 -23.08 -1.15
C ALA A 189 -3.29 -23.68 -0.60
N ASP A 190 -2.25 -22.87 -0.45
CA ASP A 190 -1.00 -23.25 0.20
C ASP A 190 -0.53 -22.16 1.18
N GLN A 191 -1.01 -22.26 2.42
CA GLN A 191 -0.69 -21.30 3.47
C GLN A 191 0.75 -21.42 4.00
N ARG A 192 1.52 -22.44 3.58
CA ARG A 192 2.95 -22.56 3.92
C ARG A 192 3.79 -21.65 3.05
N ARG A 193 3.31 -21.34 1.83
CA ARG A 193 3.98 -20.43 0.91
C ARG A 193 3.71 -18.97 1.30
N VAL A 194 4.72 -18.34 1.86
CA VAL A 194 4.73 -16.89 2.12
C VAL A 194 4.97 -16.15 0.81
N LEU A 195 4.06 -15.27 0.45
CA LEU A 195 4.13 -14.45 -0.77
C LEU A 195 4.71 -13.08 -0.49
N ALA A 196 4.32 -12.47 0.63
CA ALA A 196 4.83 -11.19 1.09
C ALA A 196 4.78 -11.10 2.61
N VAL A 197 5.48 -10.14 3.19
CA VAL A 197 5.48 -9.86 4.63
C VAL A 197 5.40 -8.36 4.84
N TYR A 198 4.49 -7.94 5.68
CA TYR A 198 4.43 -6.58 6.21
C TYR A 198 4.98 -6.57 7.63
N VAL A 199 5.96 -5.71 7.87
CA VAL A 199 6.53 -5.47 9.19
C VAL A 199 6.25 -4.02 9.56
N SER A 200 5.50 -3.81 10.63
CA SER A 200 5.24 -2.48 11.16
C SER A 200 6.49 -1.99 11.89
N ASP A 201 6.93 -0.77 11.61
CA ASP A 201 7.95 -0.14 12.46
C ASP A 201 7.26 0.38 13.73
N LYS A 202 7.93 0.19 14.86
CA LYS A 202 7.45 0.55 16.20
C LYS A 202 8.28 1.62 16.86
N LYS A 203 9.34 2.10 16.21
CA LYS A 203 10.27 3.04 16.82
C LYS A 203 9.55 4.37 17.07
N MET A 204 9.06 4.51 18.30
CA MET A 204 8.41 5.68 18.91
C MET A 204 9.26 6.97 18.79
N PHE A 205 10.53 6.85 18.38
CA PHE A 205 11.51 7.94 18.23
C PHE A 205 12.19 8.02 16.85
N SER A 206 11.84 7.15 15.88
CA SER A 206 12.39 7.18 14.52
C SER A 206 11.36 7.82 13.59
N GLY A 207 11.35 9.16 13.54
CA GLY A 207 10.26 10.00 13.04
C GLY A 207 9.96 9.99 11.53
N SER A 208 10.02 8.84 10.84
CA SER A 208 9.49 8.77 9.47
C SER A 208 9.09 7.37 9.00
N GLN A 209 9.73 6.28 9.42
CA GLN A 209 9.39 4.95 8.90
C GLN A 209 8.16 4.37 9.62
N VAL A 210 7.14 4.01 8.84
CA VAL A 210 5.88 3.43 9.32
C VAL A 210 5.92 1.90 9.24
N GLY A 211 6.56 1.36 8.21
CA GLY A 211 6.75 -0.07 8.04
C GLY A 211 7.44 -0.41 6.74
N ARG A 212 7.45 -1.70 6.40
CA ARG A 212 7.91 -2.19 5.09
C ARG A 212 7.09 -3.37 4.62
N VAL A 213 7.04 -3.58 3.30
CA VAL A 213 6.47 -4.75 2.66
C VAL A 213 7.54 -5.45 1.84
N ASP A 214 7.83 -6.69 2.21
CA ASP A 214 8.82 -7.57 1.59
C ASP A 214 8.10 -8.65 0.77
N PHE A 215 8.23 -8.64 -0.55
CA PHE A 215 7.75 -9.72 -1.42
C PHE A 215 8.79 -10.83 -1.48
N MET A 216 8.35 -12.05 -1.20
CA MET A 216 9.19 -13.26 -1.16
C MET A 216 9.16 -14.01 -2.49
N VAL A 217 8.20 -13.71 -3.35
CA VAL A 217 8.03 -14.28 -4.69
C VAL A 217 7.55 -13.21 -5.64
N GLU A 218 7.78 -13.39 -6.95
CA GLU A 218 7.27 -12.45 -7.95
C GLU A 218 5.75 -12.58 -8.03
N LEU A 219 5.05 -11.46 -7.86
CA LEU A 219 3.62 -11.36 -8.04
C LEU A 219 3.32 -10.49 -9.25
N GLY A 220 2.15 -10.71 -9.88
CA GLY A 220 1.68 -9.79 -10.90
C GLY A 220 1.45 -8.40 -10.33
N HIS A 221 1.75 -7.35 -11.10
CA HIS A 221 1.66 -5.95 -10.67
C HIS A 221 0.33 -5.59 -9.99
N ASP A 222 -0.79 -5.99 -10.58
CA ASP A 222 -2.14 -5.79 -10.03
C ASP A 222 -2.29 -6.40 -8.62
N LEU A 223 -1.77 -7.61 -8.42
CA LEU A 223 -1.85 -8.28 -7.12
C LEU A 223 -0.93 -7.61 -6.10
N GLU A 224 0.25 -7.12 -6.51
CA GLU A 224 1.12 -6.33 -5.63
C GLU A 224 0.42 -5.05 -5.16
N LEU A 225 -0.16 -4.28 -6.08
CA LEU A 225 -0.89 -3.05 -5.77
C LEU A 225 -2.11 -3.32 -4.88
N LEU A 226 -2.88 -4.34 -5.21
CA LEU A 226 -4.08 -4.71 -4.45
C LEU A 226 -3.72 -5.21 -3.05
N SER A 227 -2.63 -5.97 -2.93
CA SER A 227 -2.08 -6.44 -1.66
C SER A 227 -1.57 -5.29 -0.78
N LEU A 228 -0.86 -4.31 -1.39
CA LEU A 228 -0.45 -3.08 -0.71
C LEU A 228 -1.66 -2.29 -0.21
N ALA A 229 -2.68 -2.09 -1.04
CA ALA A 229 -3.92 -1.42 -0.62
C ALA A 229 -4.59 -2.18 0.54
N ALA A 230 -4.68 -3.51 0.46
CA ALA A 230 -5.27 -4.34 1.49
C ALA A 230 -4.54 -4.19 2.84
N ILE A 231 -3.21 -4.32 2.87
CA ILE A 231 -2.47 -4.25 4.14
C ILE A 231 -2.50 -2.86 4.77
N LEU A 232 -2.45 -1.80 3.96
CA LEU A 232 -2.62 -0.42 4.44
C LEU A 232 -4.03 -0.19 4.99
N GLY A 233 -5.07 -0.75 4.33
CA GLY A 233 -6.44 -0.71 4.82
C GLY A 233 -6.66 -1.46 6.13
N ILE A 234 -6.00 -2.62 6.28
CA ILE A 234 -6.00 -3.39 7.53
C ILE A 234 -5.32 -2.60 8.65
N GLU A 235 -4.13 -2.04 8.42
CA GLU A 235 -3.38 -1.26 9.42
C GLU A 235 -4.20 -0.07 9.90
N GLU A 236 -4.76 0.72 8.99
CA GLU A 236 -5.58 1.89 9.34
C GLU A 236 -6.84 1.48 10.12
N THR A 237 -7.45 0.35 9.78
CA THR A 237 -8.61 -0.18 10.52
C THR A 237 -8.21 -0.56 11.95
N ILE A 238 -7.08 -1.27 12.13
CA ILE A 238 -6.56 -1.64 13.46
C ILE A 238 -6.24 -0.37 14.27
N ARG A 239 -5.53 0.60 13.67
CA ARG A 239 -5.16 1.86 14.31
C ARG A 239 -6.39 2.63 14.81
N ARG A 240 -7.46 2.67 14.02
CA ARG A 240 -8.72 3.33 14.40
C ARG A 240 -9.41 2.63 15.57
N THR A 241 -9.42 1.30 15.57
CA THR A 241 -10.03 0.50 16.65
C THR A 241 -9.25 0.65 17.96
N GLU A 242 -7.91 0.62 17.90
CA GLU A 242 -7.04 0.85 19.07
C GLU A 242 -7.24 2.26 19.66
N GLY A 243 -7.36 3.30 18.82
CA GLY A 243 -7.61 4.67 19.27
C GLY A 243 -8.98 4.86 19.92
N ALA A 244 -10.01 4.15 19.46
CA ALA A 244 -11.34 4.19 20.07
C ALA A 244 -11.37 3.51 21.46
N ALA A 245 -10.64 2.40 21.64
CA ALA A 245 -10.58 1.67 22.89
C ALA A 245 -9.84 2.45 24.01
N ALA A 246 -8.88 3.31 23.67
CA ALA A 246 -8.17 4.12 24.65
C ALA A 246 -9.01 5.29 25.22
N GLY A 247 -10.11 5.68 24.56
CA GLY A 247 -10.97 6.80 24.97
C GLY A 247 -12.07 6.45 25.97
N SER A 248 -12.34 5.17 26.23
CA SER A 248 -13.46 4.72 27.08
C SER A 248 -13.09 4.43 28.54
N GLY A 249 -11.89 4.79 28.99
CA GLY A 249 -11.35 4.44 30.32
C GLY A 249 -11.56 5.46 31.44
N GLY A 250 -12.28 6.57 31.23
CA GLY A 250 -12.43 7.65 32.21
C GLY A 250 -13.87 7.84 32.66
N GLY A 251 -14.30 7.15 33.73
CA GLY A 251 -15.62 7.39 34.31
C GLY A 251 -16.01 6.33 35.34
N GLY A 252 -15.42 6.38 36.53
CA GLY A 252 -15.82 5.51 37.64
C GLY A 252 -15.13 5.90 38.94
N GLY A 253 -15.76 6.78 39.72
CA GLY A 253 -15.27 7.17 41.04
C GLY A 253 -16.12 8.27 41.66
N GLY A 254 -17.31 7.91 42.14
CA GLY A 254 -18.20 8.80 42.87
C GLY A 254 -19.37 8.05 43.48
N ALA A 255 -19.15 7.46 44.65
CA ALA A 255 -20.15 7.17 45.67
C ALA A 255 -19.42 7.01 47.02
#